data_AF-A0A661PIN5-F1
#
_entry.id   AF-A0A661PIN5-F1
#
_cell.length_a   1.000
_cell.length_b   1.000
_cell.length_c   1.000
_cell.angle_alpha   90.00
_cell.angle_beta   90.00
_cell.angle_gamma   90.00
#
_symmetry.space_group_name_H-M   'P 1'
#
loop_
_entity.id
_entity.type
_entity.pdbx_description
1 polymer ?
#
loop_
_entity_poly.entity_id
_entity_poly.type
_entity_poly.pdbx_seq_one_letter_code
_entity_poly.pdbx_strand_id
1 'polypeptide(L)'
;MRIRRLDLVKFGPFTDQRLDLGQGEQGLHLVFGLNEAGKSALLRAIHGVLFGIPHQSRDAFLHKPNTLRVGATLENQNGATLAYVRRKGRSKTILNPTAGDAPFGDDVLSPFLAGIDNKTFDRVYGIDHQQLEEGGKELQRLRGLAGESLLAAGMGITDLSGVLGGLDAEAKDLFERRKNSKSEIQKARREHDEWRKRRGEAEVSVHRWQTLHRTLRGKQEHQQATVKQLEELRFERERLKLLHRVLSFVGKRAKLQEDLDQLSDVTVLPAEYSVKNRDQHQEALREAERVGERARRELEGDDGLRGQIAAINVPEVLLEQERNIDLLTKQLGAYHGFCKDLPKRVAEQ
;
A
#
# COMPACT_ATOMS: atom_id res chain seq x y z
N MET A 1 -43.80 67.13 -3.32
CA MET A 1 -43.22 68.44 -3.67
C MET A 1 -44.18 69.14 -4.63
N ARG A 2 -44.53 70.41 -4.40
CA ARG A 2 -45.28 71.24 -5.35
C ARG A 2 -44.52 72.55 -5.61
N ILE A 3 -44.35 72.93 -6.87
CA ILE A 3 -43.83 74.26 -7.24
C ILE A 3 -45.03 75.21 -7.26
N ARG A 4 -45.08 76.18 -6.32
CA ARG A 4 -46.14 77.20 -6.26
C ARG A 4 -45.84 78.38 -7.15
N ARG A 5 -44.57 78.76 -7.28
CA ARG A 5 -44.15 79.89 -8.11
C ARG A 5 -42.77 79.65 -8.67
N LEU A 6 -42.55 80.09 -9.90
CA LEU A 6 -41.23 80.14 -10.53
C LEU A 6 -40.89 81.59 -10.89
N ASP A 7 -39.75 82.09 -10.41
CA ASP A 7 -39.27 83.45 -10.62
C ASP A 7 -38.05 83.42 -11.57
N LEU A 8 -38.26 83.80 -12.82
CA LEU A 8 -37.23 83.83 -13.87
C LEU A 8 -36.55 85.21 -13.86
N VAL A 9 -35.71 85.44 -12.85
CA VAL A 9 -35.04 86.73 -12.61
C VAL A 9 -34.09 87.09 -13.76
N LYS A 10 -33.08 86.25 -14.02
CA LYS A 10 -32.14 86.39 -15.14
C LYS A 10 -31.74 85.00 -15.61
N PHE A 11 -32.45 84.45 -16.57
CA PHE A 11 -32.20 83.09 -17.07
C PHE A 11 -32.66 82.90 -18.51
N GLY A 12 -31.75 82.49 -19.41
CA GLY A 12 -32.09 82.27 -20.82
C GLY A 12 -32.70 83.52 -21.46
N PRO A 13 -33.87 83.42 -22.11
CA PRO A 13 -34.53 84.57 -22.73
C PRO A 13 -35.31 85.44 -21.73
N PHE A 14 -35.43 85.00 -20.47
CA PHE A 14 -36.32 85.63 -19.49
C PHE A 14 -35.59 86.70 -18.67
N THR A 15 -36.29 87.82 -18.42
CA THR A 15 -35.86 88.90 -17.53
C THR A 15 -37.03 89.30 -16.64
N ASP A 16 -36.88 89.11 -15.34
CA ASP A 16 -37.87 89.44 -14.29
C ASP A 16 -39.29 88.93 -14.58
N GLN A 17 -39.38 87.72 -15.14
CA GLN A 17 -40.66 87.05 -15.41
C GLN A 17 -41.08 86.17 -14.22
N ARG A 18 -42.38 86.05 -13.98
CA ARG A 18 -42.94 85.20 -12.92
C ARG A 18 -44.03 84.31 -13.46
N LEU A 19 -43.98 83.03 -13.06
CA LEU A 19 -45.00 82.05 -13.37
C LEU A 19 -45.65 81.57 -12.07
N ASP A 20 -46.93 81.90 -11.89
CA ASP A 20 -47.72 81.39 -10.77
C ASP A 20 -48.27 80.01 -11.13
N LEU A 21 -47.85 79.00 -10.37
CA LEU A 21 -48.24 77.59 -10.48
C LEU A 21 -49.04 77.14 -9.24
N GLY A 22 -49.34 78.08 -8.34
CA GLY A 22 -50.02 77.82 -7.08
C GLY A 22 -51.53 77.77 -7.23
N GLN A 23 -52.06 78.34 -8.32
CA GLN A 23 -53.48 78.43 -8.61
C GLN A 23 -53.98 77.19 -9.36
N GLY A 24 -55.26 76.87 -9.15
CA GLY A 24 -55.93 75.71 -9.74
C GLY A 24 -55.89 74.46 -8.86
N GLU A 25 -56.99 73.72 -8.89
CA GLU A 25 -57.20 72.48 -8.11
C GLU A 25 -56.73 71.22 -8.85
N GLN A 26 -56.50 71.30 -10.16
CA GLN A 26 -56.32 70.13 -11.03
C GLN A 26 -54.87 69.64 -11.17
N GLY A 27 -53.88 70.39 -10.67
CA GLY A 27 -52.47 69.96 -10.65
C GLY A 27 -51.79 69.85 -12.03
N LEU A 28 -52.45 70.27 -13.12
CA LEU A 28 -51.92 70.29 -14.48
C LEU A 28 -51.72 71.73 -14.95
N HIS A 29 -50.51 72.06 -15.40
CA HIS A 29 -50.17 73.36 -15.96
C HIS A 29 -49.67 73.19 -17.40
N LEU A 30 -50.35 73.82 -18.36
CA LEU A 30 -49.94 73.83 -19.75
C LEU A 30 -49.25 75.15 -20.09
N VAL A 31 -47.94 75.10 -20.34
CA VAL A 31 -47.17 76.25 -20.82
C VAL A 31 -46.95 76.09 -22.33
N PHE A 32 -47.58 76.95 -23.11
CA PHE A 32 -47.47 76.94 -24.57
C PHE A 32 -46.99 78.30 -25.09
N GLY A 33 -46.48 78.29 -26.33
CA GLY A 33 -45.92 79.45 -26.98
C GLY A 33 -45.30 79.06 -28.32
N LEU A 34 -44.94 80.06 -29.12
CA LEU A 34 -44.25 79.85 -30.38
C LEU A 34 -42.92 79.10 -30.20
N ASN A 35 -42.35 78.63 -31.30
CA ASN A 35 -40.97 78.16 -31.28
C ASN A 35 -40.07 79.30 -30.79
N GLU A 36 -39.01 78.94 -30.06
CA GLU A 36 -38.06 79.88 -29.45
C GLU A 36 -38.60 80.77 -28.31
N ALA A 37 -39.87 80.62 -27.92
CA ALA A 37 -40.46 81.34 -26.78
C ALA A 37 -39.85 80.96 -25.40
N GLY A 38 -38.84 80.10 -25.36
CA GLY A 38 -38.14 79.72 -24.13
C GLY A 38 -38.72 78.52 -23.38
N LYS A 39 -39.61 77.71 -23.97
CA LYS A 39 -40.19 76.51 -23.33
C LYS A 39 -39.14 75.53 -22.79
N SER A 40 -38.13 75.19 -23.60
CA SER A 40 -37.02 74.33 -23.15
C SER A 40 -36.10 75.04 -22.14
N ALA A 41 -35.97 76.36 -22.22
CA ALA A 41 -35.23 77.15 -21.24
C ALA A 41 -35.96 77.20 -19.88
N LEU A 42 -37.29 77.16 -19.88
CA LEU A 42 -38.12 77.05 -18.67
C LEU A 42 -37.88 75.73 -17.93
N LEU A 43 -37.82 74.61 -18.67
CA LEU A 43 -37.49 73.30 -18.08
C LEU A 43 -36.09 73.31 -17.45
N ARG A 44 -35.10 73.90 -18.14
CA ARG A 44 -33.74 74.08 -17.59
C ARG A 44 -33.69 75.06 -16.42
N ALA A 45 -34.59 76.04 -16.35
CA ALA A 45 -34.74 76.92 -15.19
C ALA A 45 -35.27 76.14 -13.98
N ILE A 46 -36.26 75.25 -14.16
CA ILE A 46 -36.76 74.37 -13.10
C ILE A 46 -35.65 73.44 -12.62
N HIS A 47 -34.88 72.84 -13.53
CA HIS A 47 -33.69 72.08 -13.16
C HIS A 47 -32.69 72.91 -12.34
N GLY A 48 -32.38 74.11 -12.84
CA GLY A 48 -31.46 75.04 -12.20
C GLY A 48 -31.89 75.45 -10.79
N VAL A 49 -33.19 75.65 -10.56
CA VAL A 49 -33.73 76.02 -9.25
C VAL A 49 -33.67 74.88 -8.25
N LEU A 50 -33.89 73.64 -8.70
CA LEU A 50 -33.92 72.45 -7.83
C LEU A 50 -32.51 71.90 -7.56
N PHE A 51 -31.66 71.76 -8.58
CA PHE A 51 -30.36 71.06 -8.47
C PHE A 51 -29.14 71.94 -8.72
N GLY A 52 -29.30 73.09 -9.37
CA GLY A 52 -28.23 74.05 -9.58
C GLY A 52 -28.04 74.40 -11.03
N ILE A 53 -27.65 75.64 -11.30
CA ILE A 53 -27.35 76.08 -12.67
C ILE A 53 -25.99 75.49 -13.07
N PRO A 54 -25.90 74.68 -14.14
CA PRO A 54 -24.66 74.04 -14.57
C PRO A 54 -23.53 75.06 -14.82
N HIS A 55 -22.29 74.64 -14.57
CA HIS A 55 -21.12 75.50 -14.78
C HIS A 55 -21.01 75.96 -16.23
N GLN A 56 -21.23 75.04 -17.17
CA GLN A 56 -21.44 75.33 -18.59
C GLN A 56 -22.96 75.39 -18.83
N SER A 57 -23.51 76.61 -18.88
CA SER A 57 -24.93 76.82 -19.15
C SER A 57 -25.07 77.50 -20.51
N ARG A 58 -25.91 76.92 -21.36
CA ARG A 58 -26.27 77.48 -22.68
C ARG A 58 -27.27 78.64 -22.54
N ASP A 59 -27.82 78.88 -21.36
CA ASP A 59 -28.84 79.89 -21.07
C ASP A 59 -28.25 81.25 -20.64
N ALA A 60 -26.94 81.46 -20.85
CA ALA A 60 -26.22 82.69 -20.55
C ALA A 60 -26.03 83.60 -21.79
N PHE A 61 -26.96 83.55 -22.76
CA PHE A 61 -26.84 84.31 -24.02
C PHE A 61 -27.33 85.75 -23.91
N LEU A 62 -28.39 86.03 -23.13
CA LEU A 62 -28.88 87.39 -22.89
C LEU A 62 -28.24 88.03 -21.65
N HIS A 63 -27.94 87.21 -20.63
CA HIS A 63 -27.46 87.64 -19.32
C HIS A 63 -26.04 87.15 -19.06
N LYS A 64 -25.21 87.96 -18.39
CA LYS A 64 -23.84 87.56 -18.03
C LYS A 64 -23.88 86.30 -17.15
N PRO A 65 -22.99 85.31 -17.33
CA PRO A 65 -23.03 84.04 -16.60
C PRO A 65 -23.10 84.19 -15.06
N ASN A 66 -22.39 85.16 -14.48
CA ASN A 66 -22.37 85.43 -13.04
C ASN A 66 -23.64 86.13 -12.50
N THR A 67 -24.49 86.63 -13.40
CA THR A 67 -25.77 87.28 -13.04
C THR A 67 -26.95 86.34 -13.14
N LEU A 68 -26.75 85.09 -13.60
CA LEU A 68 -27.83 84.12 -13.74
C LEU A 68 -28.45 83.79 -12.38
N ARG A 69 -29.76 84.01 -12.30
CA ARG A 69 -30.57 83.82 -11.10
C ARG A 69 -31.95 83.31 -11.47
N VAL A 70 -32.42 82.35 -10.69
CA VAL A 70 -33.76 81.77 -10.83
C VAL A 70 -34.28 81.46 -9.44
N GLY A 71 -35.53 81.79 -9.16
CA GLY A 71 -36.16 81.57 -7.87
C GLY A 71 -37.38 80.67 -7.96
N ALA A 72 -37.77 80.10 -6.83
CA ALA A 72 -38.98 79.32 -6.72
C ALA A 72 -39.59 79.45 -5.33
N THR A 73 -40.89 79.21 -5.27
CA THR A 73 -41.60 78.90 -4.02
C THR A 73 -42.03 77.44 -4.08
N LEU A 74 -41.47 76.62 -3.20
CA LEU A 74 -41.80 75.20 -3.08
C LEU A 74 -42.70 74.95 -1.89
N GLU A 75 -43.52 73.92 -1.99
CA GLU A 75 -44.33 73.39 -0.89
C GLU A 75 -44.06 71.90 -0.71
N ASN A 76 -43.86 71.49 0.55
CA ASN A 76 -43.66 70.09 0.91
C ASN A 76 -45.00 69.41 1.25
N GLN A 77 -44.97 68.11 1.54
CA GLN A 77 -46.18 67.34 1.86
C GLN A 77 -46.89 67.78 3.15
N ASN A 78 -46.15 68.45 4.05
CA ASN A 78 -46.67 68.96 5.32
C ASN A 78 -47.27 70.38 5.18
N GLY A 79 -47.35 70.92 3.95
CA GLY A 79 -47.83 72.27 3.67
C GLY A 79 -46.85 73.39 3.99
N ALA A 80 -45.62 73.08 4.42
CA ALA A 80 -44.60 74.11 4.65
C ALA A 80 -44.09 74.65 3.32
N THR A 81 -43.94 75.98 3.24
CA THR A 81 -43.50 76.68 2.04
C THR A 81 -42.09 77.25 2.18
N LEU A 82 -41.29 77.19 1.13
CA LEU A 82 -39.96 77.79 1.07
C LEU A 82 -39.83 78.64 -0.19
N ALA A 83 -39.64 79.95 -0.03
CA ALA A 83 -39.28 80.86 -1.10
C ALA A 83 -37.76 81.10 -1.10
N TYR A 84 -37.12 80.91 -2.25
CA TYR A 84 -35.67 81.11 -2.38
C TYR A 84 -35.30 81.54 -3.79
N VAL A 85 -34.10 82.13 -3.92
CA VAL A 85 -33.46 82.43 -5.20
C VAL A 85 -32.16 81.66 -5.29
N ARG A 86 -31.90 81.03 -6.42
CA ARG A 86 -30.66 80.32 -6.69
C ARG A 86 -29.85 81.07 -7.75
N ARG A 87 -28.61 81.41 -7.41
CA ARG A 87 -27.61 81.97 -8.33
C ARG A 87 -26.72 80.88 -8.91
N LYS A 88 -26.13 81.12 -10.08
CA LYS A 88 -25.08 80.26 -10.62
C LYS A 88 -23.81 80.33 -9.75
N GLY A 89 -23.29 79.18 -9.33
CA GLY A 89 -22.09 79.08 -8.49
C GLY A 89 -21.81 77.64 -8.04
N ARG A 90 -20.70 77.43 -7.33
CA ARG A 90 -20.31 76.11 -6.79
C ARG A 90 -20.72 75.89 -5.33
N SER A 91 -20.84 76.95 -4.54
CA SER A 91 -21.21 76.90 -3.13
C SER A 91 -22.05 78.12 -2.76
N LYS A 92 -22.86 78.03 -1.69
CA LYS A 92 -23.72 79.12 -1.20
C LYS A 92 -24.53 79.76 -2.34
N THR A 93 -25.22 78.91 -3.10
CA THR A 93 -25.97 79.30 -4.30
C THR A 93 -27.44 79.59 -4.01
N ILE A 94 -27.99 79.03 -2.94
CA ILE A 94 -29.37 79.22 -2.49
C ILE A 94 -29.41 80.43 -1.57
N LEU A 95 -30.22 81.42 -1.91
CA LEU A 95 -30.30 82.72 -1.26
C LEU A 95 -31.72 82.93 -0.70
N ASN A 96 -31.78 83.56 0.47
CA ASN A 96 -33.02 83.95 1.11
C ASN A 96 -33.44 85.36 0.64
N PRO A 97 -34.52 85.49 -0.16
CA PRO A 97 -34.97 86.78 -0.66
C PRO A 97 -35.50 87.70 0.45
N THR A 98 -35.96 87.15 1.58
CA THR A 98 -36.48 87.93 2.72
C THR A 98 -35.37 88.42 3.65
N ALA A 99 -34.18 87.80 3.62
CA ALA A 99 -33.03 88.15 4.43
C ALA A 99 -31.89 88.76 3.61
N GLY A 100 -32.22 89.63 2.65
CA GLY A 100 -31.23 90.40 1.87
C GLY A 100 -30.24 89.53 1.07
N ASP A 101 -30.70 88.44 0.47
CA ASP A 101 -29.89 87.48 -0.29
C ASP A 101 -28.83 86.72 0.57
N ALA A 102 -29.03 86.61 1.89
CA ALA A 102 -28.20 85.74 2.73
C ALA A 102 -28.32 84.27 2.29
N PRO A 103 -27.21 83.50 2.21
CA PRO A 103 -27.27 82.12 1.77
C PRO A 103 -27.96 81.21 2.79
N PHE A 104 -28.85 80.35 2.32
CA PHE A 104 -29.35 79.23 3.12
C PHE A 104 -28.26 78.16 3.30
N GLY A 105 -28.45 77.27 4.28
CA GLY A 105 -27.66 76.04 4.39
C GLY A 105 -27.92 75.09 3.23
N ASP A 106 -26.95 74.25 2.90
CA ASP A 106 -27.01 73.37 1.73
C ASP A 106 -28.17 72.36 1.80
N ASP A 107 -28.63 72.01 3.00
CA ASP A 107 -29.71 71.03 3.24
C ASP A 107 -31.14 71.60 3.20
N VAL A 108 -31.30 72.91 2.94
CA VAL A 108 -32.62 73.57 3.04
C VAL A 108 -33.66 72.99 2.07
N LEU A 109 -33.24 72.40 0.95
CA LEU A 109 -34.12 71.78 -0.04
C LEU A 109 -34.42 70.30 0.21
N SER A 110 -33.65 69.63 1.08
CA SER A 110 -33.79 68.19 1.34
C SER A 110 -35.23 67.79 1.74
N PRO A 111 -35.94 68.53 2.62
CA PRO A 111 -37.33 68.22 2.96
C PRO A 111 -38.33 68.40 1.80
N PHE A 112 -37.96 69.13 0.76
CA PHE A 112 -38.82 69.41 -0.39
C PHE A 112 -38.60 68.43 -1.54
N LEU A 113 -37.36 67.97 -1.74
CA LEU A 113 -36.99 67.07 -2.83
C LEU A 113 -37.30 65.59 -2.55
N ALA A 114 -37.58 65.21 -1.30
CA ALA A 114 -37.96 63.85 -0.92
C ALA A 114 -36.97 62.75 -1.42
N GLY A 115 -35.66 63.07 -1.43
CA GLY A 115 -34.61 62.15 -1.85
C GLY A 115 -34.41 62.03 -3.37
N ILE A 116 -35.15 62.80 -4.19
CA ILE A 116 -34.94 62.86 -5.63
C ILE A 116 -33.64 63.62 -5.90
N ASP A 117 -32.70 62.96 -6.57
CA ASP A 117 -31.45 63.59 -7.00
C ASP A 117 -31.58 64.20 -8.41
N ASN A 118 -30.52 64.91 -8.81
CA ASN A 118 -30.42 65.57 -10.11
C ASN A 118 -30.65 64.58 -11.28
N LYS A 119 -30.00 63.40 -11.22
CA LYS A 119 -30.06 62.41 -12.30
C LYS A 119 -31.45 61.81 -12.42
N THR A 120 -32.11 61.53 -11.29
CA THR A 120 -33.48 61.03 -11.25
C THR A 120 -34.45 62.06 -11.80
N PHE A 121 -34.28 63.34 -11.44
CA PHE A 121 -35.11 64.41 -11.99
C PHE A 121 -35.02 64.46 -13.51
N ASP A 122 -33.80 64.52 -14.05
CA ASP A 122 -33.58 64.57 -15.50
C ASP A 122 -34.21 63.37 -16.22
N ARG A 123 -34.10 62.16 -15.65
CA ARG A 123 -34.60 60.94 -16.29
C ARG A 123 -36.12 60.78 -16.25
N VAL A 124 -36.76 61.15 -15.14
CA VAL A 124 -38.16 60.78 -14.86
C VAL A 124 -39.12 61.96 -14.96
N TYR A 125 -38.66 63.16 -14.59
CA TYR A 125 -39.52 64.34 -14.45
C TYR A 125 -39.18 65.46 -15.45
N GLY A 126 -37.91 65.52 -15.89
CA GLY A 126 -37.34 66.58 -16.72
C GLY A 126 -37.28 66.23 -18.21
N ILE A 127 -38.26 65.47 -18.73
CA ILE A 127 -38.22 64.88 -20.06
C ILE A 127 -38.13 65.95 -21.16
N ASP A 128 -36.97 66.03 -21.81
CA ASP A 128 -36.76 66.88 -22.98
C ASP A 128 -36.75 66.07 -24.29
N HIS A 129 -36.62 66.79 -25.42
CA HIS A 129 -36.63 66.15 -26.73
C HIS A 129 -35.49 65.15 -26.93
N GLN A 130 -34.29 65.45 -26.43
CA GLN A 130 -33.13 64.58 -26.57
C GLN A 130 -33.33 63.30 -25.75
N GLN A 131 -33.84 63.43 -24.53
CA GLN A 131 -34.16 62.28 -23.67
C GLN A 131 -35.27 61.41 -24.26
N LEU A 132 -36.27 62.00 -24.94
CA LEU A 132 -37.29 61.24 -25.67
C LEU A 132 -36.70 60.44 -26.82
N GLU A 133 -35.76 61.01 -27.57
CA GLU A 133 -35.08 60.28 -28.65
C GLU A 133 -34.18 59.16 -28.11
N GLU A 134 -33.41 59.42 -27.06
CA GLU A 134 -32.54 58.45 -26.40
C GLU A 134 -33.36 57.29 -25.80
N GLY A 135 -34.42 57.61 -25.04
CA GLY A 135 -35.35 56.62 -24.51
C GLY A 135 -36.06 55.83 -25.61
N GLY A 136 -36.43 56.47 -26.72
CA GLY A 136 -36.99 55.78 -27.89
C GLY A 136 -36.02 54.77 -28.52
N LYS A 137 -34.72 55.11 -28.61
CA LYS A 137 -33.68 54.19 -29.09
C LYS A 137 -33.45 53.02 -28.13
N GLU A 138 -33.50 53.26 -26.83
CA GLU A 138 -33.42 52.19 -25.81
C GLU A 138 -34.62 51.25 -25.90
N LEU A 139 -35.84 51.78 -26.03
CA LEU A 139 -37.05 50.98 -26.23
C LEU A 139 -36.98 50.10 -27.48
N GLN A 140 -36.42 50.62 -28.58
CA GLN A 140 -36.20 49.83 -29.79
C GLN A 140 -35.16 48.72 -29.60
N ARG A 141 -34.07 48.99 -28.85
CA ARG A 141 -33.04 47.98 -28.53
C ARG A 141 -33.59 46.84 -27.68
N LEU A 142 -34.55 47.14 -26.80
CA LEU A 142 -35.18 46.17 -25.91
C LEU A 142 -36.20 45.25 -26.62
N ARG A 143 -36.30 45.30 -27.96
CA ARG A 143 -37.06 44.35 -28.82
C ARG A 143 -38.44 43.95 -28.28
N GLY A 144 -39.19 44.87 -27.70
CA GLY A 144 -40.56 44.62 -27.24
C GLY A 144 -40.71 44.11 -25.80
N LEU A 145 -39.65 44.13 -24.98
CA LEU A 145 -39.74 43.96 -23.53
C LEU A 145 -40.25 45.25 -22.87
N ALA A 146 -41.49 45.63 -23.20
CA ALA A 146 -42.15 46.83 -22.70
C ALA A 146 -42.18 46.87 -21.15
N GLY A 147 -42.32 45.71 -20.50
CA GLY A 147 -42.33 45.58 -19.05
C GLY A 147 -41.00 45.96 -18.39
N GLU A 148 -39.87 45.53 -18.95
CA GLU A 148 -38.54 45.88 -18.43
C GLU A 148 -38.22 47.35 -18.62
N SER A 149 -38.69 47.92 -19.72
CA SER A 149 -38.53 49.35 -20.03
C SER A 149 -39.34 50.25 -19.09
N LEU A 150 -40.57 49.83 -18.77
CA LEU A 150 -41.43 50.51 -17.79
C LEU A 150 -40.85 50.42 -16.38
N LEU A 151 -40.29 49.26 -16.02
CA LEU A 151 -39.62 49.06 -14.73
C LEU A 151 -38.35 49.91 -14.63
N ALA A 152 -37.53 49.92 -15.69
CA ALA A 152 -36.33 50.74 -15.81
C ALA A 152 -36.64 52.24 -15.68
N ALA A 153 -37.70 52.71 -16.34
CA ALA A 153 -38.17 54.09 -16.26
C ALA A 153 -38.70 54.45 -14.85
N GLY A 154 -39.45 53.54 -14.21
CA GLY A 154 -39.97 53.75 -12.86
C GLY A 154 -38.90 53.70 -11.76
N MET A 155 -37.81 52.97 -11.98
CA MET A 155 -36.71 52.80 -11.02
C MET A 155 -35.48 53.68 -11.33
N GLY A 156 -35.48 54.39 -12.46
CA GLY A 156 -34.36 55.24 -12.90
C GLY A 156 -33.10 54.47 -13.32
N ILE A 157 -33.23 53.16 -13.62
CA ILE A 157 -32.13 52.27 -14.00
C ILE A 157 -32.06 52.22 -15.52
N THR A 158 -31.03 52.83 -16.11
CA THR A 158 -30.87 52.94 -17.57
C THR A 158 -30.31 51.70 -18.27
N ASP A 159 -29.75 50.73 -17.52
CA ASP A 159 -29.08 49.56 -18.12
C ASP A 159 -29.47 48.24 -17.43
N LEU A 160 -30.77 48.05 -17.19
CA LEU A 160 -31.27 46.80 -16.62
C LEU A 160 -30.93 45.60 -17.54
N SER A 161 -31.02 45.79 -18.85
CA SER A 161 -30.70 44.74 -19.83
C SER A 161 -29.21 44.39 -19.86
N GLY A 162 -28.30 45.36 -19.71
CA GLY A 162 -26.88 45.10 -19.59
C GLY A 162 -26.53 44.33 -18.32
N VAL A 163 -27.14 44.69 -17.19
CA VAL A 163 -26.98 43.97 -15.91
C VAL A 163 -27.52 42.54 -16.02
N LEU A 164 -28.74 42.36 -16.55
CA LEU A 164 -29.32 41.03 -16.75
C LEU A 164 -28.49 40.19 -17.72
N GLY A 165 -28.02 40.77 -18.82
CA GLY A 165 -27.14 40.10 -19.78
C GLY A 165 -25.79 39.71 -19.18
N GLY A 166 -25.22 40.56 -18.32
CA GLY A 166 -24.00 40.26 -17.57
C GLY A 166 -24.19 39.09 -16.60
N LEU A 167 -25.29 39.11 -15.84
CA LEU A 167 -25.64 38.01 -14.94
C LEU A 167 -25.88 36.69 -15.70
N ASP A 168 -26.52 36.75 -16.88
CA ASP A 168 -26.72 35.58 -17.74
C ASP A 168 -25.40 35.03 -18.30
N ALA A 169 -24.46 35.91 -18.66
CA ALA A 169 -23.13 35.51 -19.12
C ALA A 169 -22.32 34.87 -17.99
N GLU A 170 -22.31 35.47 -16.80
CA GLU A 170 -21.65 34.94 -15.61
C GLU A 170 -22.27 33.59 -15.20
N ALA A 171 -23.61 33.47 -15.25
CA ALA A 171 -24.30 32.21 -14.99
C ALA A 171 -23.93 31.13 -16.02
N LYS A 172 -23.73 31.48 -17.29
CA LYS A 172 -23.23 30.54 -18.30
C LYS A 172 -21.80 30.11 -18.01
N ASP A 173 -20.89 31.05 -17.75
CA ASP A 173 -19.50 30.73 -17.43
C ASP A 173 -19.39 29.87 -16.16
N LEU A 174 -20.23 30.10 -15.16
CA LEU A 174 -20.20 29.33 -13.91
C LEU A 174 -20.99 28.01 -13.97
N PHE A 175 -22.11 27.94 -14.68
CA PHE A 175 -23.06 26.81 -14.54
C PHE A 175 -23.44 26.11 -15.84
N GLU A 176 -22.84 26.43 -17.00
CA GLU A 176 -23.28 25.86 -18.27
C GLU A 176 -23.29 24.32 -18.22
N ARG A 177 -24.50 23.75 -18.34
CA ARG A 177 -24.80 22.32 -18.17
C ARG A 177 -24.53 21.52 -19.45
N ARG A 178 -23.34 21.66 -20.05
CA ARG A 178 -22.89 20.78 -21.15
C ARG A 178 -21.76 19.90 -20.69
N LYS A 179 -21.79 18.60 -20.94
CA LYS A 179 -20.82 17.60 -20.46
C LYS A 179 -19.34 17.94 -20.74
N ASN A 180 -19.06 18.87 -21.65
CA ASN A 180 -17.74 19.40 -22.07
C ASN A 180 -17.63 20.94 -22.01
N SER A 181 -18.41 21.61 -21.16
CA SER A 181 -18.28 23.06 -21.00
C SER A 181 -16.94 23.41 -20.34
N LYS A 182 -16.37 24.55 -20.72
CA LYS A 182 -15.20 25.16 -20.06
C LYS A 182 -15.54 25.80 -18.72
N SER A 183 -16.79 25.69 -18.29
CA SER A 183 -17.27 26.26 -17.04
C SER A 183 -16.44 25.81 -15.84
N GLU A 184 -16.11 26.77 -14.98
CA GLU A 184 -15.25 26.58 -13.80
C GLU A 184 -15.78 25.50 -12.86
N ILE A 185 -17.10 25.42 -12.65
CA ILE A 185 -17.71 24.40 -11.78
C ILE A 185 -17.56 23.00 -12.39
N GLN A 186 -17.67 22.86 -13.70
CA GLN A 186 -17.45 21.55 -14.33
C GLN A 186 -15.99 21.13 -14.27
N LYS A 187 -15.05 22.07 -14.43
CA LYS A 187 -13.62 21.81 -14.26
C LYS A 187 -13.33 21.34 -12.83
N ALA A 188 -13.80 22.09 -11.82
CA ALA A 188 -13.65 21.73 -10.42
C ALA A 188 -14.28 20.36 -10.09
N ARG A 189 -15.45 20.05 -10.69
CA ARG A 189 -16.09 18.74 -10.52
C ARG A 189 -15.27 17.59 -11.12
N ARG A 190 -14.69 17.78 -12.32
CA ARG A 190 -13.82 16.78 -12.96
C ARG A 190 -12.57 16.52 -12.13
N GLU A 191 -11.93 17.59 -11.67
CA GLU A 191 -10.77 17.48 -10.79
C GLU A 191 -11.13 16.77 -9.49
N HIS A 192 -12.25 17.12 -8.86
CA HIS A 192 -12.74 16.43 -7.67
C HIS A 192 -12.97 14.93 -7.91
N ASP A 193 -13.63 14.56 -9.02
CA ASP A 193 -13.90 13.16 -9.34
C ASP A 193 -12.61 12.38 -9.64
N GLU A 194 -11.62 13.01 -10.28
CA GLU A 194 -10.29 12.44 -10.48
C GLU A 194 -9.56 12.22 -9.14
N TRP A 195 -9.53 13.23 -8.27
CA TRP A 195 -8.91 13.13 -6.95
C TRP A 195 -9.61 12.10 -6.07
N ARG A 196 -10.94 12.01 -6.13
CA ARG A 196 -11.72 10.99 -5.44
C ARG A 196 -11.37 9.59 -5.92
N LYS A 197 -11.19 9.41 -7.24
CA LYS A 197 -10.76 8.13 -7.82
C LYS A 197 -9.34 7.76 -7.39
N ARG A 198 -8.38 8.70 -7.50
CA ARG A 198 -7.00 8.51 -7.05
C ARG A 198 -6.93 8.18 -5.56
N ARG A 199 -7.74 8.83 -4.73
CA ARG A 199 -7.86 8.51 -3.29
C ARG A 199 -8.36 7.08 -3.08
N GLY A 200 -9.42 6.68 -3.79
CA GLY A 200 -9.93 5.30 -3.69
C GLY A 200 -8.94 4.24 -4.18
N GLU A 201 -8.11 4.55 -5.17
CA GLU A 201 -7.05 3.66 -5.66
C GLU A 201 -5.86 3.57 -4.67
N ALA A 202 -5.51 4.68 -4.00
CA ALA A 202 -4.46 4.73 -3.00
C ALA A 202 -4.88 4.19 -1.62
N GLU A 203 -6.18 4.25 -1.31
CA GLU A 203 -6.72 3.74 -0.05
C GLU A 203 -6.72 2.21 -0.04
N VAL A 204 -5.83 1.63 0.75
CA VAL A 204 -5.96 0.23 1.14
C VAL A 204 -7.03 0.15 2.22
N SER A 205 -8.18 -0.42 1.88
CA SER A 205 -9.22 -0.74 2.86
C SER A 205 -8.61 -1.49 4.05
N VAL A 206 -9.00 -1.09 5.27
CA VAL A 206 -8.60 -1.75 6.52
C VAL A 206 -8.83 -3.26 6.43
N HIS A 207 -9.93 -3.69 5.80
CA HIS A 207 -10.23 -5.10 5.61
C HIS A 207 -9.20 -5.80 4.69
N ARG A 208 -8.83 -5.16 3.58
CA ARG A 208 -7.81 -5.68 2.65
C ARG A 208 -6.45 -5.78 3.34
N TRP A 209 -6.07 -4.77 4.12
CA TRP A 209 -4.83 -4.79 4.90
C TRP A 209 -4.83 -5.91 5.95
N GLN A 210 -5.92 -6.07 6.72
CA GLN A 210 -6.06 -7.15 7.71
C GLN A 210 -5.96 -8.53 7.07
N THR A 211 -6.61 -8.76 5.93
CA THR A 211 -6.56 -10.03 5.20
C THR A 211 -5.16 -10.32 4.66
N LEU A 212 -4.49 -9.33 4.04
CA LEU A 212 -3.09 -9.46 3.60
C LEU A 212 -2.16 -9.75 4.78
N HIS A 213 -2.34 -9.07 5.91
CA HIS A 213 -1.49 -9.26 7.07
C HIS A 213 -1.69 -10.64 7.71
N ARG A 214 -2.93 -11.12 7.82
CA ARG A 214 -3.22 -12.51 8.27
C ARG A 214 -2.61 -13.53 7.33
N THR A 215 -2.70 -13.30 6.01
CA THR A 215 -2.13 -14.20 5.00
C THR A 215 -0.60 -14.24 5.08
N LEU A 216 0.04 -13.07 5.25
CA LEU A 216 1.48 -12.97 5.45
C LEU A 216 1.92 -13.73 6.70
N ARG A 217 1.22 -13.53 7.82
CA ARG A 217 1.50 -14.21 9.09
C ARG A 217 1.38 -15.72 8.94
N GLY A 218 0.30 -16.21 8.34
CA GLY A 218 0.11 -17.65 8.10
C GLY A 218 1.18 -18.24 7.18
N LYS A 219 1.60 -17.52 6.14
CA LYS A 219 2.72 -17.96 5.28
C LYS A 219 4.06 -17.99 6.01
N GLN A 220 4.33 -17.02 6.89
CA GLN A 220 5.54 -16.98 7.71
C GLN A 220 5.57 -18.13 8.73
N GLU A 221 4.44 -18.40 9.40
CA GLU A 221 4.31 -19.53 10.33
C GLU A 221 4.51 -20.86 9.60
N HIS A 222 3.91 -21.03 8.41
CA HIS A 222 4.09 -22.22 7.59
C HIS A 222 5.55 -22.37 7.13
N GLN A 223 6.20 -21.29 6.70
CA GLN A 223 7.62 -21.30 6.34
C GLN A 223 8.49 -21.75 7.52
N GLN A 224 8.26 -21.22 8.72
CA GLN A 224 9.00 -21.61 9.92
C GLN A 224 8.79 -23.08 10.29
N ALA A 225 7.56 -23.59 10.18
CA ALA A 225 7.26 -25.00 10.41
C ALA A 225 7.99 -25.92 9.41
N THR A 226 7.97 -25.57 8.12
CA THR A 226 8.67 -26.32 7.07
C THR A 226 10.18 -26.31 7.27
N VAL A 227 10.77 -25.19 7.69
CA VAL A 227 12.21 -25.11 8.01
C VAL A 227 12.56 -26.05 9.16
N LYS A 228 11.77 -26.07 10.24
CA LYS A 228 11.98 -27.00 11.37
C LYS A 228 11.90 -28.46 10.95
N GLN A 229 10.87 -28.83 10.19
CA GLN A 229 10.73 -30.20 9.67
C GLN A 229 11.92 -30.60 8.79
N LEU A 230 12.42 -29.66 7.99
CA LEU A 230 13.57 -29.89 7.14
C LEU A 230 14.87 -30.07 7.94
N GLU A 231 15.03 -29.36 9.06
CA GLU A 231 16.13 -29.58 10.01
C GLU A 231 16.05 -30.97 10.67
N GLU A 232 14.87 -31.37 11.15
CA GLU A 232 14.63 -32.69 11.74
C GLU A 232 14.92 -33.83 10.75
N LEU A 233 14.41 -33.71 9.52
CA LEU A 233 14.65 -34.69 8.46
C LEU A 233 16.12 -34.76 8.05
N ARG A 234 16.83 -33.63 8.04
CA ARG A 234 18.28 -33.60 7.80
C ARG A 234 19.04 -34.32 8.91
N PHE A 235 18.68 -34.06 10.17
CA PHE A 235 19.28 -34.74 11.31
C PHE A 235 19.07 -36.26 11.22
N GLU A 236 17.84 -36.71 10.98
CA GLU A 236 17.52 -38.13 10.87
C GLU A 236 18.25 -38.78 9.68
N ARG A 237 18.35 -38.07 8.57
CA ARG A 237 19.13 -38.54 7.40
C ARG A 237 20.61 -38.74 7.74
N GLU A 238 21.24 -37.78 8.43
CA GLU A 238 22.65 -37.94 8.82
C GLU A 238 22.85 -39.04 9.87
N ARG A 239 21.90 -39.20 10.81
CA ARG A 239 21.87 -40.33 11.75
C ARG A 239 21.80 -41.68 11.03
N LEU A 240 20.88 -41.82 10.09
CA LEU A 240 20.71 -43.06 9.31
C LEU A 240 21.93 -43.36 8.43
N LYS A 241 22.55 -42.34 7.83
CA LYS A 241 23.82 -42.50 7.09
C LYS A 241 24.95 -43.00 7.97
N LEU A 242 25.07 -42.46 9.19
CA LEU A 242 26.07 -42.90 10.16
C LEU A 242 25.82 -44.37 10.54
N LEU A 243 24.58 -44.72 10.89
CA LEU A 243 24.20 -46.10 11.21
C LEU A 243 24.52 -47.04 10.05
N HIS A 244 24.17 -46.68 8.82
CA HIS A 244 24.47 -47.48 7.64
C HIS A 244 25.98 -47.69 7.43
N ARG A 245 26.79 -46.64 7.61
CA ARG A 245 28.26 -46.73 7.50
C ARG A 245 28.86 -47.64 8.56
N VAL A 246 28.33 -47.60 9.78
CA VAL A 246 28.89 -48.31 10.95
C VAL A 246 28.38 -49.76 11.05
N LEU A 247 27.22 -50.08 10.48
CA LEU A 247 26.57 -51.40 10.58
C LEU A 247 27.50 -52.56 10.18
N SER A 248 28.23 -52.40 9.08
CA SER A 248 29.17 -53.43 8.61
C SER A 248 30.36 -53.64 9.57
N PHE A 249 30.83 -52.57 10.21
CA PHE A 249 31.91 -52.64 11.21
C PHE A 249 31.42 -53.26 12.52
N VAL A 250 30.19 -52.96 12.95
CA VAL A 250 29.58 -53.59 14.13
C VAL A 250 29.39 -55.09 13.90
N GLY A 251 28.89 -55.48 12.71
CA GLY A 251 28.78 -56.89 12.34
C GLY A 251 30.14 -57.61 12.28
N LYS A 252 31.16 -56.97 11.68
CA LYS A 252 32.54 -57.49 11.69
C LYS A 252 33.10 -57.63 13.10
N ARG A 253 32.87 -56.64 13.98
CA ARG A 253 33.32 -56.70 15.38
C ARG A 253 32.64 -57.84 16.13
N ALA A 254 31.32 -57.99 15.98
CA ALA A 254 30.58 -59.08 16.61
C ALA A 254 31.11 -60.45 16.19
N LYS A 255 31.37 -60.63 14.87
CA LYS A 255 31.97 -61.86 14.35
C LYS A 255 33.39 -62.10 14.87
N LEU A 256 34.25 -61.07 14.86
CA LEU A 256 35.61 -61.19 15.40
C LEU A 256 35.60 -61.47 16.91
N GLN A 257 34.62 -60.95 17.65
CA GLN A 257 34.44 -61.24 19.07
C GLN A 257 34.04 -62.71 19.26
N GLU A 258 33.11 -63.22 18.46
CA GLU A 258 32.71 -64.63 18.46
C GLU A 258 33.90 -65.56 18.09
N ASP A 259 34.67 -65.21 17.06
CA ASP A 259 35.90 -65.93 16.68
C ASP A 259 36.93 -65.92 17.82
N LEU A 260 37.06 -64.81 18.56
CA LEU A 260 37.95 -64.68 19.71
C LEU A 260 37.46 -65.50 20.92
N ASP A 261 36.16 -65.50 21.18
CA ASP A 261 35.55 -66.30 22.24
C ASP A 261 35.70 -67.81 21.96
N GLN A 262 35.65 -68.24 20.69
CA GLN A 262 35.96 -69.63 20.30
C GLN A 262 37.42 -70.02 20.53
N LEU A 263 38.35 -69.06 20.47
CA LEU A 263 39.78 -69.26 20.73
C LEU A 263 40.15 -69.10 22.22
N SER A 264 39.18 -68.83 23.11
CA SER A 264 39.44 -68.53 24.53
C SER A 264 39.99 -69.71 25.33
N ASP A 265 39.83 -70.95 24.85
CA ASP A 265 40.32 -72.17 25.51
C ASP A 265 41.72 -72.61 25.01
N VAL A 266 42.48 -71.69 24.39
CA VAL A 266 43.85 -71.96 23.95
C VAL A 266 44.81 -71.66 25.09
N THR A 267 45.41 -72.72 25.65
CA THR A 267 46.52 -72.58 26.61
C THR A 267 47.73 -71.98 25.89
N VAL A 268 48.03 -70.71 26.19
CA VAL A 268 49.21 -70.02 25.66
C VAL A 268 50.46 -70.64 26.30
N LEU A 269 51.25 -71.36 25.50
CA LEU A 269 52.51 -71.93 25.94
C LEU A 269 53.50 -70.81 26.31
N PRO A 270 54.24 -70.94 27.43
CA PRO A 270 55.29 -69.98 27.80
C PRO A 270 56.33 -69.80 26.69
N ALA A 271 56.86 -68.59 26.53
CA ALA A 271 57.85 -68.26 25.49
C ALA A 271 59.14 -69.12 25.56
N GLU A 272 59.39 -69.77 26.69
CA GLU A 272 60.50 -70.72 26.92
C GLU A 272 60.31 -72.05 26.17
N TYR A 273 59.09 -72.39 25.74
CA TYR A 273 58.79 -73.51 24.82
C TYR A 273 59.04 -73.11 23.36
N SER A 274 60.29 -72.75 23.06
CA SER A 274 60.75 -72.54 21.68
C SER A 274 60.70 -73.84 20.88
N VAL A 275 60.62 -73.74 19.54
CA VAL A 275 60.58 -74.87 18.59
C VAL A 275 61.62 -75.96 18.92
N LYS A 276 62.82 -75.57 19.41
CA LYS A 276 63.88 -76.50 19.83
C LYS A 276 63.50 -77.40 21.01
N ASN A 277 62.80 -76.89 22.02
CA ASN A 277 62.37 -77.69 23.16
C ASN A 277 61.21 -78.62 22.78
N ARG A 278 60.36 -78.19 21.83
CA ARG A 278 59.31 -79.05 21.26
C ARG A 278 59.90 -80.26 20.56
N ASP A 279 60.91 -80.04 19.72
CA ASP A 279 61.55 -81.12 18.97
C ASP A 279 62.28 -82.10 19.92
N GLN A 280 62.97 -81.60 20.95
CA GLN A 280 63.59 -82.44 21.97
C GLN A 280 62.58 -83.29 22.76
N HIS A 281 61.44 -82.70 23.18
CA HIS A 281 60.40 -83.47 23.87
C HIS A 281 59.71 -84.48 22.94
N GLN A 282 59.54 -84.16 21.65
CA GLN A 282 59.01 -85.08 20.66
C GLN A 282 59.99 -86.23 20.35
N GLU A 283 61.29 -85.96 20.29
CA GLU A 283 62.32 -87.00 20.17
C GLU A 283 62.36 -87.91 21.40
N ALA A 284 62.32 -87.33 22.61
CA ALA A 284 62.27 -88.09 23.86
C ALA A 284 61.03 -88.99 23.95
N LEU A 285 59.87 -88.51 23.49
CA LEU A 285 58.64 -89.31 23.42
C LEU A 285 58.79 -90.46 22.44
N ARG A 286 59.32 -90.20 21.23
CA ARG A 286 59.57 -91.25 20.22
C ARG A 286 60.59 -92.28 20.70
N GLU A 287 61.61 -91.87 21.44
CA GLU A 287 62.55 -92.81 22.08
C GLU A 287 61.86 -93.67 23.13
N ALA A 288 61.05 -93.07 24.01
CA ALA A 288 60.31 -93.81 25.02
C ALA A 288 59.34 -94.82 24.41
N GLU A 289 58.64 -94.46 23.32
CA GLU A 289 57.77 -95.37 22.57
C GLU A 289 58.56 -96.53 21.94
N ARG A 290 59.72 -96.25 21.32
CA ARG A 290 60.60 -97.29 20.76
C ARG A 290 61.16 -98.23 21.83
N VAL A 291 61.45 -97.73 23.03
CA VAL A 291 61.88 -98.55 24.16
C VAL A 291 60.71 -99.42 24.63
N GLY A 292 59.50 -98.85 24.74
CA GLY A 292 58.29 -99.60 25.08
C GLY A 292 57.95 -100.71 24.09
N GLU A 293 58.06 -100.45 22.79
CA GLU A 293 57.85 -101.47 21.74
C GLU A 293 58.90 -102.57 21.78
N ARG A 294 60.18 -102.24 22.04
CA ARG A 294 61.24 -103.25 22.20
C ARG A 294 60.97 -104.16 23.39
N ALA A 295 60.62 -103.58 24.55
CA ALA A 295 60.28 -104.35 25.74
C ALA A 295 59.07 -105.27 25.49
N ARG A 296 58.06 -104.82 24.73
CA ARG A 296 56.92 -105.68 24.34
C ARG A 296 57.35 -106.85 23.45
N ARG A 297 58.21 -106.61 22.44
CA ARG A 297 58.71 -107.69 21.57
C ARG A 297 59.57 -108.70 22.31
N GLU A 298 60.36 -108.26 23.30
CA GLU A 298 61.13 -109.15 24.15
C GLU A 298 60.20 -110.05 25.00
N LEU A 299 59.13 -109.48 25.57
CA LEU A 299 58.12 -110.25 26.30
C LEU A 299 57.37 -111.24 25.40
N GLU A 300 56.99 -110.84 24.18
CA GLU A 300 56.37 -111.73 23.19
C GLU A 300 57.32 -112.86 22.74
N GLY A 301 58.62 -112.57 22.64
CA GLY A 301 59.67 -113.55 22.36
C GLY A 301 59.85 -114.57 23.48
N ASP A 302 59.83 -114.11 24.74
CA ASP A 302 59.92 -114.95 25.93
C ASP A 302 58.69 -115.87 26.07
N ASP A 303 57.49 -115.37 25.79
CA ASP A 303 56.27 -116.18 25.76
C ASP A 303 56.29 -117.21 24.61
N GLY A 304 56.86 -116.83 23.45
CA GLY A 304 57.10 -117.76 22.34
C GLY A 304 58.07 -118.90 22.69
N LEU A 305 59.16 -118.59 23.39
CA LEU A 305 60.14 -119.58 23.87
C LEU A 305 59.55 -120.49 24.95
N ARG A 306 58.74 -119.95 25.87
CA ARG A 306 58.01 -120.75 26.88
C ARG A 306 57.00 -121.70 26.24
N GLY A 307 56.31 -121.27 25.18
CA GLY A 307 55.43 -122.12 24.38
C GLY A 307 56.18 -123.26 23.68
N GLN A 308 57.38 -123.00 23.15
CA GLN A 308 58.22 -124.02 22.53
C GLN A 308 58.74 -125.04 23.56
N ILE A 309 59.10 -124.61 24.78
CA ILE A 309 59.53 -125.51 25.87
C ILE A 309 58.36 -126.39 26.34
N ALA A 310 57.15 -125.84 26.48
CA ALA A 310 55.96 -126.60 26.89
C ALA A 310 55.50 -127.63 25.84
N ALA A 311 55.85 -127.43 24.56
CA ALA A 311 55.54 -128.36 23.47
C ALA A 311 56.51 -129.55 23.38
N ILE A 312 57.60 -129.57 24.15
CA ILE A 312 58.53 -130.70 24.20
C ILE A 312 57.90 -131.81 25.05
N ASN A 313 57.33 -132.81 24.39
CA ASN A 313 56.82 -134.00 25.03
C ASN A 313 57.96 -134.98 25.32
N VAL A 314 58.46 -135.02 26.56
CA VAL A 314 59.50 -135.94 27.02
C VAL A 314 58.88 -137.30 27.33
N PRO A 315 59.18 -138.38 26.59
CA PRO A 315 58.58 -139.69 26.85
C PRO A 315 59.22 -140.33 28.11
N GLU A 316 58.58 -140.21 29.26
CA GLU A 316 59.07 -140.76 30.55
C GLU A 316 59.31 -142.28 30.51
N VAL A 317 58.54 -143.01 29.70
CA VAL A 317 58.68 -144.47 29.53
C VAL A 317 60.04 -144.88 28.96
N LEU A 318 60.70 -144.01 28.19
CA LEU A 318 62.05 -144.24 27.66
C LEU A 318 63.14 -143.92 28.69
N LEU A 319 62.89 -142.95 29.58
CA LEU A 319 63.79 -142.60 30.68
C LEU A 319 63.79 -143.66 31.78
N GLU A 320 62.65 -144.30 32.08
CA GLU A 320 62.57 -145.41 33.04
C GLU A 320 63.30 -146.68 32.58
N GLN A 321 63.47 -146.85 31.26
CA GLN A 321 64.20 -147.98 30.67
C GLN A 321 65.71 -147.72 30.51
N GLU A 322 66.23 -146.59 31.00
CA GLU A 322 67.66 -146.20 30.90
C GLU A 322 68.59 -147.35 31.29
N ARG A 323 68.37 -147.96 32.47
CA ARG A 323 69.20 -149.08 32.96
C ARG A 323 69.15 -150.31 32.06
N ASN A 324 68.00 -150.59 31.44
CA ASN A 324 67.82 -151.74 30.54
C ASN A 324 68.48 -151.50 29.18
N ILE A 325 68.38 -150.28 28.65
CA ILE A 325 69.04 -149.87 27.40
C ILE A 325 70.57 -149.90 27.58
N ASP A 326 71.08 -149.41 28.71
CA ASP A 326 72.51 -149.44 29.02
C ASP A 326 73.05 -150.88 29.16
N LEU A 327 72.28 -151.78 29.78
CA LEU A 327 72.59 -153.20 29.88
C LEU A 327 72.62 -153.89 28.51
N LEU A 328 71.62 -153.65 27.66
CA LEU A 328 71.55 -154.20 26.31
C LEU A 328 72.68 -153.67 25.41
N THR A 329 73.06 -152.40 25.56
CA THR A 329 74.15 -151.79 24.78
C THR A 329 75.52 -152.36 25.19
N LYS A 330 75.74 -152.61 26.49
CA LYS A 330 76.94 -153.33 26.99
C LYS A 330 76.98 -154.80 26.55
N GLN A 331 75.84 -155.49 26.48
CA GLN A 331 75.75 -156.88 26.00
C GLN A 331 75.89 -157.00 24.46
N LEU A 332 75.47 -155.99 23.69
CA LEU A 332 75.68 -155.89 22.24
C LEU A 332 77.17 -155.81 21.86
N GLY A 333 78.01 -155.24 22.73
CA GLY A 333 79.47 -155.25 22.59
C GLY A 333 80.07 -156.65 22.72
N ALA A 334 79.57 -157.46 23.66
CA ALA A 334 79.98 -158.86 23.83
C ALA A 334 79.49 -159.75 22.66
N TYR A 335 78.27 -159.54 22.17
CA TYR A 335 77.72 -160.29 21.02
C TYR A 335 78.50 -160.01 19.71
N HIS A 336 78.87 -158.76 19.43
CA HIS A 336 79.73 -158.43 18.28
C HIS A 336 81.14 -159.03 18.38
N GLY A 337 81.66 -159.26 19.59
CA GLY A 337 82.89 -160.03 19.83
C GLY A 337 82.73 -161.51 19.47
N PHE A 338 81.66 -162.14 19.95
CA PHE A 338 81.37 -163.55 19.65
C PHE A 338 81.11 -163.83 18.15
N CYS A 339 80.45 -162.92 17.43
CA CYS A 339 80.24 -163.05 15.98
C CYS A 339 81.53 -162.86 15.15
N LYS A 340 82.54 -162.15 15.64
CA LYS A 340 83.86 -162.00 14.97
C LYS A 340 84.81 -163.16 15.24
N ASP A 341 84.65 -163.86 16.36
CA ASP A 341 85.49 -165.01 16.73
C ASP A 341 84.95 -166.35 16.22
N LEU A 342 83.66 -166.45 15.90
CA LEU A 342 83.05 -167.69 15.37
C LEU A 342 83.70 -168.23 14.07
N PRO A 343 84.06 -167.39 13.07
CA PRO A 343 84.71 -167.87 11.84
C PRO A 343 86.12 -168.41 12.07
N LYS A 344 86.81 -167.99 13.16
CA LYS A 344 88.18 -168.41 13.47
C LYS A 344 88.25 -169.77 14.17
N ARG A 345 87.18 -170.21 14.84
CA ARG A 345 87.14 -171.50 15.58
C ARG A 345 86.60 -172.68 14.78
N VAL A 346 86.04 -172.45 13.59
CA VAL A 346 85.57 -173.52 12.67
C VAL A 346 86.66 -173.90 11.65
N ALA A 347 87.76 -173.15 11.56
CA ALA A 347 88.90 -173.45 10.68
C ALA A 347 90.05 -174.23 11.37
N GLU A 348 89.90 -174.58 12.66
CA GLU A 348 90.85 -175.41 13.43
C GLU A 348 90.29 -176.81 13.77
N GLN A 349 89.24 -177.26 13.07
CA GLN A 349 88.81 -178.66 12.99
C GLN A 349 88.69 -179.07 11.54
#